data_AF-A0A929F5B8-F1
#
_entry.id   AF-A0A929F5B8-F1
#
_cell.length_a   1.000
_cell.length_b   1.000
_cell.length_c   1.000
_cell.angle_alpha   90.00
_cell.angle_beta   90.00
_cell.angle_gamma   90.00
#
_symmetry.space_group_name_H-M   'P 1'
#
loop_
_entity.id
_entity.type
_entity.pdbx_description
1 polymer ?
#
loop_
_entity_poly.entity_id
_entity_poly.type
_entity_poly.pdbx_seq_one_letter_code
_entity_poly.pdbx_strand_id
1 'polypeptide(L)' 'EIREICLEEKIDTESHIYAGKTPEEILLAAKDYNASLIAMGYDSKGIFKEIFSGSACYRVAEESTVPVLIIP' A
#
# COMPACT_ATOMS: atom_id res chain seq x y z
N GLU A 1 -15.47 6.40 -6.15
CA GLU A 1 -14.53 7.43 -6.62
C GLU A 1 -13.26 6.84 -7.26
N ILE A 2 -12.21 6.44 -6.53
CA ILE A 2 -10.94 6.00 -7.18
C ILE A 2 -11.11 4.84 -8.16
N ARG A 3 -11.91 3.82 -7.80
CA ARG A 3 -12.20 2.69 -8.70
C ARG A 3 -12.90 3.14 -9.97
N GLU A 4 -13.84 4.09 -9.87
CA GLU A 4 -14.58 4.61 -11.03
C GLU A 4 -13.63 5.32 -11.99
N ILE A 5 -12.74 6.17 -11.47
CA ILE A 5 -11.71 6.87 -12.26
C ILE A 5 -10.82 5.86 -13.01
N CYS A 6 -10.32 4.82 -12.33
CA CYS A 6 -9.50 3.79 -13.00
C CYS A 6 -10.27 3.07 -14.12
N LEU A 7 -11.54 2.74 -13.91
CA LEU A 7 -12.36 2.08 -14.93
C LEU A 7 -12.66 2.99 -16.12
N GLU A 8 -12.89 4.29 -15.90
CA GLU A 8 -13.04 5.30 -16.96
C GLU A 8 -11.78 5.37 -17.83
N GLU A 9 -10.61 5.28 -17.21
CA GLU A 9 -9.30 5.21 -17.87
C GLU A 9 -8.97 3.80 -18.43
N LYS A 10 -9.93 2.86 -18.39
CA LYS A 10 -9.80 1.47 -18.87
C LYS A 10 -8.69 0.68 -18.17
N ILE A 11 -8.42 1.01 -16.92
CA ILE A 11 -7.52 0.27 -16.02
C ILE A 11 -8.38 -0.74 -15.27
N ASP A 12 -8.07 -2.02 -15.43
CA ASP A 12 -8.74 -3.09 -14.68
C ASP A 12 -8.41 -2.95 -13.19
N THR A 13 -9.45 -2.87 -12.34
CA THR A 13 -9.28 -2.51 -10.94
C THR A 13 -10.38 -3.07 -10.02
N GLU A 14 -9.92 -3.51 -8.85
CA GLU A 14 -10.76 -4.03 -7.78
C GLU A 14 -10.46 -3.28 -6.48
N SER A 15 -11.49 -3.15 -5.63
CA SER A 15 -11.36 -2.57 -4.30
C SER A 15 -11.49 -3.67 -3.26
N HIS A 16 -10.54 -3.72 -2.33
CA HIS A 16 -10.52 -4.71 -1.27
C HIS A 16 -10.53 -4.01 0.09
N ILE A 17 -11.31 -4.56 1.02
CA ILE A 17 -11.38 -4.08 2.40
C ILE A 17 -10.84 -5.19 3.30
N TYR A 18 -9.87 -4.84 4.13
CA TYR A 18 -9.24 -5.75 5.08
C TYR A 18 -9.47 -5.27 6.51
N ALA A 19 -9.38 -6.19 7.47
CA ALA A 19 -9.54 -5.90 8.89
C ALA A 19 -8.38 -6.49 9.67
N GLY A 20 -7.53 -5.64 10.22
CA GLY A 20 -6.32 -6.07 10.91
C GLY A 20 -5.30 -4.94 11.00
N LYS A 21 -4.04 -5.28 11.21
CA LYS A 21 -2.96 -4.29 11.20
C LYS A 21 -2.56 -4.01 9.76
N THR A 22 -2.58 -2.72 9.38
CA THR A 22 -2.30 -2.25 8.03
C THR A 22 -1.12 -2.94 7.31
N PRO A 23 0.10 -3.05 7.89
CA PRO A 23 1.19 -3.70 7.18
C PRO A 23 0.95 -5.20 6.94
N GLU A 24 0.38 -5.91 7.91
CA GLU A 24 0.10 -7.35 7.81
C GLU A 24 -0.96 -7.61 6.72
N GLU A 25 -2.01 -6.78 6.67
CA GLU A 25 -3.08 -6.90 5.67
C GLU A 25 -2.63 -6.52 4.25
N ILE A 26 -1.75 -5.52 4.10
CA ILE A 26 -1.18 -5.17 2.78
C ILE A 26 -0.31 -6.30 2.23
N LEU A 27 0.52 -6.90 3.09
CA LEU A 27 1.36 -8.04 2.70
C LEU A 27 0.52 -9.28 2.37
N LEU A 28 -0.56 -9.52 3.12
CA LEU A 28 -1.53 -10.57 2.82
C LEU A 28 -2.20 -10.34 1.46
N ALA A 29 -2.68 -9.12 1.18
CA ALA A 29 -3.26 -8.76 -0.10
C ALA A 29 -2.27 -8.98 -1.26
N ALA A 30 -1.02 -8.55 -1.10
CA ALA A 30 0.01 -8.75 -2.12
C ALA A 30 0.23 -10.25 -2.42
N LYS A 31 0.17 -11.09 -1.40
CA LYS A 31 0.27 -12.55 -1.54
C LYS A 31 -0.96 -13.16 -2.21
N ASP A 32 -2.16 -12.82 -1.73
CA ASP A 32 -3.42 -13.41 -2.22
C ASP A 32 -3.67 -13.09 -3.70
N TYR A 33 -3.25 -11.91 -4.15
CA TYR A 33 -3.40 -11.45 -5.53
C TYR A 33 -2.15 -11.66 -6.38
N ASN A 34 -1.11 -12.32 -5.85
CA ASN A 34 0.18 -12.52 -6.51
C ASN A 34 0.72 -11.21 -7.14
N ALA A 35 0.65 -10.11 -6.38
CA ALA A 35 1.06 -8.80 -6.84
C ALA A 35 2.53 -8.83 -7.28
N SER A 36 2.87 -8.08 -8.32
CA SER A 36 4.26 -7.92 -8.77
C SER A 36 4.95 -6.67 -8.20
N LEU A 37 4.18 -5.76 -7.60
CA LEU A 37 4.60 -4.49 -7.05
C LEU A 37 3.56 -4.02 -6.03
N ILE A 38 4.01 -3.41 -4.93
CA ILE A 38 3.15 -2.65 -4.03
C ILE A 38 3.46 -1.16 -4.21
N ALA A 39 2.46 -0.33 -4.48
CA ALA A 39 2.59 1.12 -4.54
C ALA A 39 1.85 1.76 -3.36
N MET A 40 2.54 2.61 -2.58
CA MET A 40 1.99 3.25 -1.39
C MET A 40 2.29 4.75 -1.40
N GLY A 41 1.28 5.55 -1.08
CA GLY A 41 1.48 6.98 -0.79
C GLY A 41 2.03 7.18 0.63
N TYR A 42 2.86 8.20 0.80
CA TYR A 42 3.41 8.65 2.06
C TYR A 42 3.20 10.15 2.21
N ASP A 43 2.43 10.59 3.21
CA ASP A 43 2.31 12.01 3.51
C ASP A 43 3.46 12.45 4.45
N SER A 44 4.36 13.29 3.92
CA SER A 44 5.51 13.82 4.65
C SER A 44 5.15 14.95 5.63
N LYS A 45 3.91 15.46 5.66
CA LYS A 45 3.52 16.69 6.38
C LYS A 45 2.84 16.49 7.72
N GLY A 46 2.40 15.28 8.06
CA GLY A 46 1.71 15.02 9.33
C GLY A 46 2.65 14.55 10.45
N ILE A 47 2.98 15.43 11.43
CA ILE A 47 3.34 15.19 12.87
C ILE A 47 4.31 14.03 13.23
N PHE A 48 4.90 13.32 12.27
CA PHE A 48 5.56 12.03 12.49
C PHE A 48 6.98 12.01 11.94
N LYS A 49 7.68 13.15 12.11
CA LYS A 49 9.13 13.22 11.90
C LYS A 49 9.90 12.26 12.82
N GLU A 50 9.27 11.80 13.92
CA GLU A 50 9.80 10.78 14.84
C GLU A 50 9.31 9.34 14.55
N ILE A 51 8.31 9.10 13.69
CA ILE A 51 7.90 7.74 13.24
C ILE A 51 8.71 7.32 12.01
N PHE A 52 10.01 7.56 12.03
CA PHE A 52 10.89 7.02 11.00
C PHE A 52 11.16 5.51 11.20
N SER A 53 10.86 4.98 12.39
CA SER A 53 11.15 3.60 12.80
C SER A 53 9.93 2.66 12.86
N GLY A 54 8.71 3.11 12.50
CA GLY A 54 7.50 2.31 12.71
C GLY A 54 6.30 2.57 11.79
N SER A 55 6.46 3.27 10.67
CA SER A 55 5.35 3.54 9.76
C SER A 55 4.93 2.28 9.01
N ALA A 56 3.64 2.15 8.65
CA ALA A 56 3.15 1.02 7.86
C ALA A 56 3.91 0.89 6.53
N CYS A 57 4.30 2.00 5.90
CA CYS A 57 5.12 2.01 4.69
C CYS A 57 6.50 1.36 4.91
N TYR A 58 7.17 1.67 6.04
CA TYR A 58 8.47 1.08 6.36
C TYR A 58 8.35 -0.43 6.58
N ARG A 59 7.36 -0.86 7.40
CA ARG A 59 7.16 -2.28 7.68
C ARG A 59 6.81 -3.08 6.42
N VAL A 60 5.97 -2.52 5.54
CA VAL A 60 5.67 -3.15 4.25
C VAL A 60 6.90 -3.21 3.35
N ALA A 61 7.69 -2.12 3.26
CA ALA A 61 8.91 -2.11 2.47
C ALA A 61 9.99 -3.08 2.99
N GLU A 62 10.07 -3.28 4.30
CA GLU A 62 11.00 -4.20 4.95
C GLU A 62 10.58 -5.67 4.79
N GLU A 63 9.30 -5.98 5.00
CA GLU A 63 8.79 -7.36 5.07
C GLU A 63 8.27 -7.90 3.72
N SER A 64 8.09 -7.06 2.69
CA SER A 64 7.52 -7.45 1.40
C SER A 64 8.45 -8.36 0.58
N THR A 65 7.85 -9.39 -0.04
CA THR A 65 8.53 -10.27 -1.00
C THR A 65 8.61 -9.70 -2.41
N VAL A 66 7.96 -8.56 -2.66
CA VAL A 66 7.93 -7.85 -3.95
C VAL A 66 8.35 -6.40 -3.79
N PRO A 67 8.84 -5.74 -4.85
CA PRO A 67 9.26 -4.34 -4.76
C PRO A 67 8.14 -3.43 -4.22
N VAL A 68 8.54 -2.44 -3.42
CA VAL A 68 7.62 -1.45 -2.84
C VAL A 68 8.01 -0.06 -3.34
N LEU A 69 7.09 0.60 -4.05
CA LEU A 69 7.23 1.97 -4.52
C LEU A 69 6.53 2.92 -3.55
N ILE A 70 7.30 3.75 -2.86
CA ILE A 70 6.79 4.78 -1.96
C ILE A 70 6.74 6.11 -2.70
N ILE A 71 5.54 6.70 -2.76
CA ILE A 71 5.26 7.97 -3.45
C ILE A 71 5.12 9.07 -2.39
N PRO A 72 5.97 10.12 -2.39
CA PRO A 72 5.93 11.22 -1.41
C PRO A 72 4.81 12.23 -1.65
#